data_AF-A0A963AJ49-F1
#
_entry.id   AF-A0A963AJ49-F1
#
_cell.length_a   1.000
_cell.length_b   1.000
_cell.length_c   1.000
_cell.angle_alpha   90.00
_cell.angle_beta   90.00
_cell.angle_gamma   90.00
#
_symmetry.space_group_name_H-M   'P 1'
#
loop_
_entity.id
_entity.type
_entity.pdbx_description
1 polymer ?
#
loop_
_entity_poly.entity_id
_entity_poly.type
_entity_poly.pdbx_seq_one_letter_code
_entity_poly.pdbx_strand_id
1 'polypeptide(L)'
;MMSDNGFIDLRLNAQSGQNQESFWPSFTDIMTVIVMIFMIAMVILLLRNIELVQQLRATMEAQRSAMELARSTGEEKEGLSLRLIAAENELSARRLEQLKLDETNRRQQRTLEHQIDEIAALRSANAALTSKREQLEGEKRILNERLTQSSDSVRSLQEDQLRLQRELASAQDRLASAQRQLSVIQQTVASMQRSQEETQHRYDELDRRFGEQSRELLEARGAVRRSGTQLDLLQGEYDELKVKYNELFKPARTSEGRYLVEVRYYKVGDKPRIEFATEEDGRFIELSREELERRLGALKQAKAQGLYIKVIFPEDSGLTYTEAWKFTSELHARYDYYAQEKSGVLTTPKDSP
;
A
#
# COMPACT_ATOMS: atom_id res chain seq x y z
N MET A 1 -90.70 -58.71 174.01
CA MET A 1 -90.92 -59.74 175.03
C MET A 1 -89.69 -60.62 175.02
N MET A 2 -88.80 -60.44 175.99
CA MET A 2 -88.75 -61.23 177.24
C MET A 2 -88.02 -62.56 177.00
N SER A 3 -87.01 -63.00 177.75
CA SER A 3 -86.40 -62.51 178.99
C SER A 3 -85.26 -63.49 179.36
N ASP A 4 -84.17 -62.95 179.95
CA ASP A 4 -83.47 -63.42 181.16
C ASP A 4 -83.07 -64.89 181.36
N ASN A 5 -82.02 -65.24 182.10
CA ASN A 5 -80.86 -64.58 182.70
C ASN A 5 -80.20 -65.68 183.55
N GLY A 6 -78.87 -65.65 183.68
CA GLY A 6 -78.20 -66.05 184.92
C GLY A 6 -77.93 -67.54 185.13
N PHE A 7 -76.90 -68.00 185.84
CA PHE A 7 -75.80 -67.42 186.64
C PHE A 7 -74.73 -68.56 186.69
N ILE A 8 -73.42 -68.35 186.46
CA ILE A 8 -72.36 -67.91 187.41
C ILE A 8 -72.22 -68.86 188.62
N ASP A 9 -71.15 -69.66 188.77
CA ASP A 9 -69.83 -69.27 189.33
C ASP A 9 -68.92 -70.45 189.80
N LEU A 10 -67.62 -70.14 189.86
CA LEU A 10 -66.48 -70.61 190.68
C LEU A 10 -66.58 -71.84 191.62
N ARG A 11 -65.58 -72.75 191.46
CA ARG A 11 -64.84 -73.53 192.50
C ARG A 11 -63.88 -74.51 191.80
N LEU A 12 -62.54 -74.52 191.90
CA LEU A 12 -61.58 -74.53 193.02
C LEU A 12 -61.70 -75.74 193.98
N ASN A 13 -60.66 -76.60 193.91
CA ASN A 13 -60.19 -77.65 194.83
C ASN A 13 -61.01 -78.94 195.00
N ALA A 14 -60.43 -80.07 194.64
CA ALA A 14 -59.53 -80.88 195.48
C ALA A 14 -59.26 -82.24 194.77
N GLN A 15 -58.00 -82.64 194.50
CA GLN A 15 -57.17 -83.48 195.39
C GLN A 15 -57.85 -84.84 195.67
N SER A 16 -57.31 -86.04 195.43
CA SER A 16 -55.93 -86.54 195.30
C SER A 16 -56.00 -88.06 195.11
N GLY A 17 -54.95 -88.65 194.53
CA GLY A 17 -54.34 -89.86 195.10
C GLY A 17 -54.91 -91.26 194.77
N GLN A 18 -54.02 -92.03 194.14
CA GLN A 18 -53.61 -93.41 194.49
C GLN A 18 -54.45 -94.66 194.15
N ASN A 19 -53.75 -95.52 193.38
CA ASN A 19 -53.63 -96.98 193.44
C ASN A 19 -54.87 -97.86 193.28
N GLN A 20 -54.99 -98.52 192.12
CA GLN A 20 -54.78 -99.98 192.00
C GLN A 20 -54.79 -100.41 190.51
N GLU A 21 -53.65 -100.94 190.08
CA GLU A 21 -53.41 -102.06 189.14
C GLU A 21 -54.28 -102.27 187.87
N SER A 22 -53.53 -102.31 186.74
CA SER A 22 -53.57 -103.36 185.70
C SER A 22 -54.63 -103.34 184.57
N PHE A 23 -54.15 -102.95 183.36
CA PHE A 23 -54.17 -103.73 182.09
C PHE A 23 -55.55 -104.07 181.43
N TRP A 24 -55.90 -103.82 180.14
CA TRP A 24 -55.20 -103.80 178.81
C TRP A 24 -56.18 -103.33 177.65
N PRO A 25 -55.80 -103.21 176.33
CA PRO A 25 -56.00 -102.02 175.46
C PRO A 25 -56.64 -102.19 174.03
N SER A 26 -56.69 -101.07 173.27
CA SER A 26 -56.54 -100.86 171.79
C SER A 26 -57.77 -100.57 170.89
N PHE A 27 -58.05 -99.28 170.59
CA PHE A 27 -58.92 -98.86 169.46
C PHE A 27 -58.67 -97.43 168.89
N THR A 28 -57.71 -96.64 169.41
CA THR A 28 -57.61 -95.19 169.09
C THR A 28 -56.58 -94.81 168.02
N ASP A 29 -55.78 -95.74 167.51
CA ASP A 29 -54.61 -95.41 166.64
C ASP A 29 -54.92 -95.42 165.13
N ILE A 30 -56.07 -95.94 164.68
CA ILE A 30 -56.39 -96.06 163.25
C ILE A 30 -57.07 -94.80 162.67
N MET A 31 -57.75 -94.02 163.51
CA MET A 31 -58.53 -92.86 163.07
C MET A 31 -57.64 -91.66 162.68
N THR A 32 -56.57 -91.42 163.44
CA THR A 32 -55.62 -90.33 163.16
C THR A 32 -54.86 -90.56 161.86
N VAL A 33 -54.52 -91.82 161.54
CA VAL A 33 -53.88 -92.21 160.27
C VAL A 33 -54.80 -91.93 159.08
N ILE A 34 -56.09 -92.26 159.18
CA ILE A 34 -57.07 -91.99 158.12
C ILE A 34 -57.20 -90.48 157.87
N VAL A 35 -57.21 -89.65 158.91
CA VAL A 35 -57.26 -88.18 158.79
C VAL A 35 -55.99 -87.61 158.16
N MET A 36 -54.80 -88.15 158.50
CA MET A 36 -53.54 -87.67 157.93
C MET A 36 -53.42 -88.00 156.43
N ILE A 37 -53.88 -89.19 156.01
CA ILE A 37 -53.98 -89.56 154.59
C ILE A 37 -54.95 -88.61 153.86
N PHE A 38 -56.08 -88.27 154.47
CA PHE A 38 -57.04 -87.33 153.90
C PHE A 38 -56.46 -85.91 153.77
N MET A 39 -55.73 -85.43 154.78
CA MET A 39 -55.05 -84.12 154.74
C MET A 39 -53.97 -84.07 153.65
N ILE A 40 -53.13 -85.11 153.54
CA ILE A 40 -52.10 -85.19 152.50
C ILE A 40 -52.74 -85.28 151.11
N ALA A 41 -53.81 -86.07 150.95
CA ALA A 41 -54.56 -86.17 149.70
C ALA A 41 -55.20 -84.82 149.30
N MET A 42 -55.72 -84.06 150.26
CA MET A 42 -56.28 -82.72 150.02
C MET A 42 -55.20 -81.69 149.67
N VAL A 43 -54.04 -81.72 150.32
CA VAL A 43 -52.90 -80.86 149.96
C VAL A 43 -52.37 -81.19 148.56
N ILE A 44 -52.26 -82.48 148.19
CA ILE A 44 -51.85 -82.90 146.84
C ILE A 44 -52.88 -82.45 145.80
N LEU A 45 -54.19 -82.58 146.07
CA LEU A 45 -55.25 -82.07 145.19
C LEU A 45 -55.19 -80.56 145.03
N LEU A 46 -54.93 -79.80 146.11
CA LEU A 46 -54.78 -78.36 146.06
C LEU A 46 -53.52 -77.95 145.28
N LEU A 47 -52.38 -78.61 145.48
CA LEU A 47 -51.16 -78.37 144.70
C LEU A 47 -51.39 -78.67 143.22
N ARG A 48 -52.03 -79.80 142.89
CA ARG A 48 -52.39 -80.16 141.51
C ARG A 48 -53.37 -79.15 140.90
N ASN A 49 -54.33 -78.65 141.67
CA ASN A 49 -55.30 -77.64 141.25
C ASN A 49 -54.61 -76.29 141.01
N ILE A 50 -53.71 -75.88 141.90
CA ILE A 50 -52.89 -74.66 141.77
C ILE A 50 -51.98 -74.77 140.53
N GLU A 51 -51.32 -75.91 140.31
CA GLU A 51 -50.51 -76.17 139.11
C GLU A 51 -51.34 -76.11 137.83
N LEU A 52 -52.52 -76.73 137.81
CA LEU A 52 -53.43 -76.66 136.65
C LEU A 52 -53.89 -75.23 136.37
N VAL A 53 -54.24 -74.47 137.41
CA VAL A 53 -54.63 -73.06 137.27
C VAL A 53 -53.44 -72.21 136.80
N GLN A 54 -52.22 -72.48 137.28
CA GLN A 54 -51.01 -71.81 136.82
C GLN A 54 -50.68 -72.16 135.36
N GLN A 55 -50.79 -73.42 134.96
CA GLN A 55 -50.62 -73.85 133.57
C GLN A 55 -51.69 -73.23 132.65
N LEU A 56 -52.94 -73.13 133.10
CA LEU A 56 -54.02 -72.50 132.34
C LEU A 56 -53.83 -70.98 132.21
N ARG A 57 -53.31 -70.32 133.27
CA ARG A 57 -52.95 -68.90 133.21
C ARG A 57 -51.75 -68.66 132.31
N ALA A 58 -50.69 -69.47 132.41
CA ALA A 58 -49.52 -69.36 131.55
C ALA A 58 -49.87 -69.61 130.08
N THR A 59 -50.76 -70.56 129.78
CA THR A 59 -51.26 -70.79 128.41
C THR A 59 -52.15 -69.65 127.91
N MET A 60 -53.02 -69.09 128.76
CA MET A 60 -53.81 -67.90 128.38
C MET A 60 -52.95 -66.64 128.21
N GLU A 61 -51.93 -66.43 129.04
CA GLU A 61 -50.98 -65.32 128.92
C GLU A 61 -50.10 -65.48 127.67
N ALA A 62 -49.60 -66.69 127.41
CA ALA A 62 -48.89 -67.01 126.16
C ALA A 62 -49.79 -66.85 124.93
N GLN A 63 -51.07 -67.22 125.01
CA GLN A 63 -52.03 -67.01 123.92
C GLN A 63 -52.32 -65.53 123.71
N ARG A 64 -52.49 -64.74 124.79
CA ARG A 64 -52.68 -63.29 124.69
C ARG A 64 -51.46 -62.60 124.10
N SER A 65 -50.26 -62.92 124.58
CA SER A 65 -49.04 -62.34 124.03
C SER A 65 -48.79 -62.76 122.57
N ALA A 66 -49.08 -64.02 122.21
CA ALA A 66 -49.02 -64.48 120.82
C ALA A 66 -50.08 -63.80 119.94
N MET A 67 -51.29 -63.55 120.45
CA MET A 67 -52.34 -62.82 119.73
C MET A 67 -52.00 -61.33 119.57
N GLU A 68 -51.46 -60.68 120.60
CA GLU A 68 -51.01 -59.29 120.54
C GLU A 68 -49.83 -59.14 119.57
N LEU A 69 -48.87 -60.07 119.60
CA LEU A 69 -47.77 -60.12 118.63
C LEU A 69 -48.28 -60.43 117.22
N ALA A 70 -49.21 -61.35 117.03
CA ALA A 70 -49.81 -61.64 115.73
C ALA A 70 -50.62 -60.45 115.19
N ARG A 71 -51.24 -59.67 116.08
CA ARG A 71 -51.97 -58.46 115.72
C ARG A 71 -51.02 -57.32 115.36
N SER A 72 -50.02 -57.03 116.19
CA SER A 72 -49.03 -55.98 115.89
C SER A 72 -48.24 -56.32 114.62
N THR A 73 -47.82 -57.58 114.44
CA THR A 73 -47.17 -58.03 113.21
C THR A 73 -48.12 -58.01 112.01
N GLY A 74 -49.42 -58.26 112.22
CA GLY A 74 -50.46 -58.14 111.19
C GLY A 74 -50.64 -56.69 110.74
N GLU A 75 -50.78 -55.75 111.69
CA GLU A 75 -50.92 -54.31 111.46
C GLU A 75 -49.63 -53.73 110.83
N GLU A 76 -48.45 -54.13 111.28
CA GLU A 76 -47.17 -53.78 110.65
C GLU A 76 -47.06 -54.34 109.24
N LYS A 77 -47.46 -55.60 109.01
CA LYS A 77 -47.46 -56.22 107.68
C LYS A 77 -48.45 -55.53 106.74
N GLU A 78 -49.62 -55.13 107.22
CA GLU A 78 -50.60 -54.36 106.45
C GLU A 78 -50.06 -52.97 106.09
N GLY A 79 -49.47 -52.26 107.06
CA GLY A 79 -48.82 -50.96 106.83
C GLY A 79 -47.63 -51.05 105.86
N LEU A 80 -46.81 -52.09 105.97
CA LEU A 80 -45.73 -52.38 105.03
C LEU A 80 -46.26 -52.75 103.64
N SER A 81 -47.34 -53.52 103.55
CA SER A 81 -48.00 -53.87 102.29
C SER A 81 -48.55 -52.62 101.59
N LEU A 82 -49.18 -51.70 102.32
CA LEU A 82 -49.67 -50.44 101.77
C LEU A 82 -48.53 -49.54 101.28
N ARG A 83 -47.43 -49.45 102.03
CA ARG A 83 -46.23 -48.72 101.59
C ARG A 83 -45.58 -49.36 100.37
N LEU A 84 -45.56 -50.70 100.30
CA LEU A 84 -45.05 -51.42 99.14
C LEU A 84 -45.90 -51.12 97.90
N ILE A 85 -47.24 -51.20 98.01
CA ILE A 85 -48.15 -50.86 96.91
C ILE A 85 -47.99 -49.39 96.48
N ALA A 86 -47.87 -48.45 97.43
CA ALA A 86 -47.63 -47.05 97.11
C ALA A 86 -46.29 -46.85 96.39
N ALA A 87 -45.21 -47.46 96.88
CA ALA A 87 -43.90 -47.40 96.26
C ALA A 87 -43.88 -48.07 94.87
N GLU A 88 -44.58 -49.19 94.68
CA GLU A 88 -44.75 -49.86 93.38
C GLU A 88 -45.52 -48.97 92.40
N ASN A 89 -46.57 -48.29 92.86
CA ASN A 89 -47.33 -47.33 92.07
C ASN A 89 -46.46 -46.12 91.69
N GLU A 90 -45.68 -45.56 92.61
CA GLU A 90 -44.74 -44.48 92.30
C GLU A 90 -43.67 -44.93 91.30
N LEU A 91 -43.11 -46.13 91.49
CA LEU A 91 -42.14 -46.73 90.57
C LEU A 91 -42.73 -46.94 89.17
N SER A 92 -43.99 -47.40 89.08
CA SER A 92 -44.68 -47.56 87.80
C SER A 92 -44.97 -46.22 87.12
N ALA A 93 -45.38 -45.19 87.88
CA ALA A 93 -45.57 -43.83 87.37
C ALA A 93 -44.25 -43.22 86.85
N ARG A 94 -43.14 -43.40 87.58
CA ARG A 94 -41.81 -42.95 87.17
C ARG A 94 -41.32 -43.68 85.93
N ARG A 95 -41.54 -44.98 85.82
CA ARG A 95 -41.23 -45.75 84.60
C ARG A 95 -42.03 -45.24 83.40
N LEU A 96 -43.31 -44.92 83.58
CA LEU A 96 -44.13 -44.35 82.51
C LEU A 96 -43.60 -42.97 82.08
N GLU A 97 -43.22 -42.13 83.04
CA GLU A 97 -42.61 -40.82 82.77
C GLU A 97 -41.29 -40.96 81.99
N GLN A 98 -40.42 -41.89 82.39
CA GLN A 98 -39.19 -42.22 81.66
C GLN A 98 -39.49 -42.70 80.23
N LEU A 99 -40.46 -43.59 80.04
CA LEU A 99 -40.85 -44.05 78.71
C LEU A 99 -41.38 -42.91 77.82
N LYS A 100 -42.17 -41.98 78.39
CA LYS A 100 -42.62 -40.79 77.66
C LYS A 100 -41.46 -39.88 77.29
N LEU A 101 -40.54 -39.62 78.22
CA LEU A 101 -39.34 -38.83 77.97
C LEU A 101 -38.47 -39.47 76.89
N ASP A 102 -38.24 -40.77 76.96
CA ASP A 102 -37.50 -41.53 75.95
C ASP A 102 -38.18 -41.48 74.58
N GLU A 103 -39.50 -41.59 74.54
CA GLU A 103 -40.26 -41.44 73.29
C GLU A 103 -40.11 -40.02 72.72
N THR A 104 -40.22 -38.98 73.55
CA THR A 104 -40.02 -37.59 73.10
C THR A 104 -38.59 -37.34 72.63
N ASN A 105 -37.59 -37.86 73.34
CA ASN A 105 -36.18 -37.77 72.96
C ASN A 105 -35.92 -38.47 71.63
N ARG A 106 -36.47 -39.68 71.42
CA ARG A 106 -36.37 -40.39 70.14
C ARG A 106 -37.03 -39.63 69.00
N ARG A 107 -38.19 -39.01 69.24
CA ARG A 107 -38.86 -38.17 68.24
C ARG A 107 -38.01 -36.94 67.89
N GLN A 108 -37.48 -36.24 68.89
CA GLN A 108 -36.59 -35.10 68.69
C GLN A 108 -35.32 -35.51 67.95
N GLN A 109 -34.72 -36.64 68.30
CA GLN A 109 -33.52 -37.16 67.65
C GLN A 109 -33.75 -37.46 66.17
N ARG A 110 -34.89 -38.08 65.81
CA ARG A 110 -35.27 -38.28 64.41
C ARG A 110 -35.47 -36.97 63.65
N THR A 111 -36.08 -35.96 64.29
CA THR A 111 -36.23 -34.64 63.68
C THR A 111 -34.88 -33.96 63.46
N LEU A 112 -33.96 -34.05 64.43
CA LEU A 112 -32.60 -33.51 64.30
C LEU A 112 -31.82 -34.22 63.21
N GLU A 113 -31.90 -35.55 63.12
CA GLU A 113 -31.29 -36.34 62.04
C GLU A 113 -31.82 -35.88 60.67
N HIS A 114 -33.14 -35.73 60.52
CA HIS A 114 -33.73 -35.22 59.28
C HIS A 114 -33.27 -33.80 58.94
N GLN A 115 -33.19 -32.90 59.93
CA GLN A 115 -32.69 -31.54 59.73
C GLN A 115 -31.20 -31.52 59.37
N ILE A 116 -30.38 -32.42 59.91
CA ILE A 116 -28.96 -32.55 59.56
C ILE A 116 -28.83 -32.98 58.09
N ASP A 117 -29.63 -33.95 57.66
CA ASP A 117 -29.64 -34.41 56.27
C ASP A 117 -30.09 -33.30 55.32
N GLU A 118 -31.12 -32.53 55.69
CA GLU A 118 -31.60 -31.39 54.92
C GLU A 118 -30.53 -30.29 54.82
N ILE A 119 -29.87 -29.93 55.94
CA ILE A 119 -28.77 -28.97 55.96
C ILE A 119 -27.61 -29.45 55.08
N ALA A 120 -27.29 -30.74 55.12
CA ALA A 120 -26.25 -31.32 54.26
C ALA A 120 -26.61 -31.20 52.77
N ALA A 121 -27.86 -31.49 52.41
CA ALA A 121 -28.37 -31.34 51.05
C ALA A 121 -28.38 -29.86 50.59
N LEU A 122 -28.81 -28.94 51.46
CA LEU A 122 -28.77 -27.50 51.15
C LEU A 122 -27.35 -26.97 51.00
N ARG A 123 -26.40 -27.48 51.79
CA ARG A 123 -24.98 -27.12 51.66
C ARG A 123 -24.39 -27.62 50.34
N SER A 124 -24.70 -28.85 49.93
CA SER A 124 -24.22 -29.38 48.64
C SER A 124 -24.83 -28.62 47.46
N ALA A 125 -26.12 -28.28 47.53
CA ALA A 125 -26.78 -27.44 46.54
C ALA A 125 -26.15 -26.04 46.44
N ASN A 126 -25.87 -25.39 47.58
CA ASN A 126 -25.18 -24.09 47.61
C ASN A 126 -23.77 -24.16 47.02
N ALA A 127 -23.01 -25.23 47.32
CA ALA A 127 -21.70 -25.45 46.74
C ALA A 127 -21.77 -25.60 45.20
N ALA A 128 -22.73 -26.38 44.71
CA ALA A 128 -22.96 -26.55 43.27
C ALA A 128 -23.37 -25.23 42.59
N LEU A 129 -24.26 -24.44 43.22
CA LEU A 129 -24.65 -23.13 42.73
C LEU A 129 -23.48 -22.14 42.70
N THR A 130 -22.62 -22.18 43.71
CA THR A 130 -21.40 -21.34 43.79
C THR A 130 -20.45 -21.69 42.65
N SER A 131 -20.18 -22.98 42.44
CA SER A 131 -19.35 -23.44 41.31
C SER A 131 -19.96 -23.04 39.95
N LYS A 132 -21.29 -23.14 39.80
CA LYS A 132 -21.94 -22.71 38.55
C LYS A 132 -21.84 -21.21 38.34
N ARG A 133 -21.96 -20.41 39.40
CA ARG A 133 -21.78 -18.96 39.35
C ARG A 133 -20.36 -18.60 38.92
N GLU A 134 -19.35 -19.24 39.51
CA GLU A 134 -17.95 -19.04 39.13
C GLU A 134 -17.69 -19.40 37.66
N GLN A 135 -18.27 -20.51 37.17
CA GLN A 135 -18.20 -20.89 35.76
C GLN A 135 -18.80 -19.80 34.86
N LEU A 136 -20.02 -19.33 35.17
CA LEU A 136 -20.70 -18.30 34.38
C LEU A 136 -19.97 -16.96 34.43
N GLU A 137 -19.38 -16.59 35.57
CA GLU A 137 -18.54 -15.40 35.69
C GLU A 137 -17.27 -15.52 34.82
N GLY A 138 -16.66 -16.71 34.74
CA GLY A 138 -15.55 -17.00 33.84
C GLY A 138 -15.93 -16.90 32.37
N GLU A 139 -17.04 -17.53 31.97
CA GLU A 139 -17.59 -17.45 30.60
C GLU A 139 -17.90 -16.01 30.21
N LYS A 140 -18.50 -15.23 31.11
CA LYS A 140 -18.78 -13.80 30.90
C LYS A 140 -17.51 -12.98 30.69
N ARG A 141 -16.44 -13.25 31.45
CA ARG A 141 -15.14 -12.57 31.26
C ARG A 141 -14.57 -12.86 29.88
N ILE A 142 -14.56 -14.13 29.46
CA ILE A 142 -14.07 -14.54 28.13
C ILE A 142 -14.90 -13.90 27.02
N LEU A 143 -16.24 -13.89 27.17
CA LEU A 143 -17.14 -13.26 26.20
C LEU A 143 -16.91 -11.76 26.10
N ASN A 144 -16.72 -11.07 27.22
CA ASN A 144 -16.39 -9.65 27.23
C ASN A 144 -15.05 -9.37 26.54
N GLU A 145 -14.03 -10.19 26.80
CA GLU A 145 -12.72 -10.05 26.15
C GLU A 145 -12.80 -10.26 24.63
N ARG A 146 -13.57 -11.25 24.18
CA ARG A 146 -13.84 -11.45 22.75
C ARG A 146 -14.62 -10.27 22.15
N LEU A 147 -15.57 -9.70 22.90
CA LEU A 147 -16.34 -8.55 22.44
C LEU A 147 -15.44 -7.31 22.30
N THR A 148 -14.52 -7.08 23.24
CA THR A 148 -13.56 -5.98 23.13
C THR A 148 -12.61 -6.19 21.96
N GLN A 149 -12.04 -7.39 21.80
CA GLN A 149 -11.17 -7.72 20.66
C GLN A 149 -11.89 -7.54 19.31
N SER A 150 -13.16 -7.97 19.22
CA SER A 150 -13.96 -7.80 18.02
C SER A 150 -14.28 -6.33 17.75
N SER A 151 -14.58 -5.55 18.80
CA SER A 151 -14.82 -4.11 18.67
C SER A 151 -13.58 -3.37 18.19
N ASP A 152 -12.41 -3.72 18.70
CA ASP A 152 -11.13 -3.13 18.28
C ASP A 152 -10.81 -3.51 16.82
N SER A 153 -11.09 -4.75 16.42
CA SER A 153 -10.93 -5.22 15.03
C SER A 153 -11.87 -4.47 14.07
N VAL A 154 -13.12 -4.21 14.47
CA VAL A 154 -14.06 -3.41 13.67
C VAL A 154 -13.57 -1.97 13.54
N ARG A 155 -13.04 -1.39 14.62
CA ARG A 155 -12.48 -0.04 14.61
C ARG A 155 -11.26 0.06 13.68
N SER A 156 -10.32 -0.89 13.74
CA SER A 156 -9.17 -0.90 12.85
C SER A 156 -9.58 -1.05 11.38
N LEU A 157 -10.55 -1.93 11.09
CA LEU A 157 -11.09 -2.09 9.74
C LEU A 157 -11.78 -0.80 9.23
N GLN A 158 -12.47 -0.06 10.09
CA GLN A 158 -13.05 1.23 9.73
C GLN A 158 -11.98 2.28 9.43
N GLU A 159 -10.91 2.32 10.21
CA GLU A 159 -9.76 3.22 9.98
C GLU A 159 -9.06 2.89 8.65
N ASP A 160 -8.85 1.60 8.36
CA ASP A 160 -8.30 1.12 7.09
C ASP A 160 -9.20 1.45 5.91
N GLN A 161 -10.51 1.28 6.05
CA GLN A 161 -11.48 1.64 5.00
C GLN A 161 -11.41 3.15 4.69
N LEU A 162 -11.34 4.00 5.71
CA LEU A 162 -11.19 5.46 5.53
C LEU A 162 -9.86 5.82 4.88
N ARG A 163 -8.79 5.09 5.20
CA ARG A 163 -7.48 5.27 4.56
C ARG A 163 -7.52 4.88 3.08
N LEU A 164 -8.07 3.71 2.76
CA LEU A 164 -8.23 3.25 1.38
C LEU A 164 -9.10 4.19 0.55
N GLN A 165 -10.17 4.74 1.13
CA GLN A 165 -10.99 5.76 0.46
C GLN A 165 -10.20 7.03 0.12
N ARG A 166 -9.34 7.50 1.04
CA ARG A 166 -8.45 8.64 0.79
C ARG A 166 -7.40 8.33 -0.29
N GLU A 167 -6.81 7.14 -0.24
CA GLU A 167 -5.86 6.68 -1.25
C GLU A 167 -6.52 6.60 -2.64
N LEU A 168 -7.74 6.05 -2.74
CA LEU A 168 -8.51 5.99 -3.98
C LEU A 168 -8.81 7.38 -4.54
N ALA A 169 -9.27 8.32 -3.70
CA ALA A 169 -9.52 9.70 -4.12
C ALA A 169 -8.23 10.34 -4.65
N SER A 170 -7.10 10.17 -3.97
CA SER A 170 -5.81 10.69 -4.42
C SER A 170 -5.35 10.07 -5.75
N ALA A 171 -5.62 8.79 -5.97
CA ALA A 171 -5.31 8.09 -7.22
C ALA A 171 -6.19 8.59 -8.37
N GLN A 172 -7.47 8.86 -8.11
CA GLN A 172 -8.39 9.47 -9.08
C GLN A 172 -7.94 10.88 -9.48
N ASP A 173 -7.51 11.71 -8.52
CA ASP A 173 -6.98 13.04 -8.81
C ASP A 173 -5.70 12.98 -9.66
N ARG A 174 -4.81 12.04 -9.37
CA ARG A 174 -3.60 11.78 -10.18
C ARG A 174 -3.94 11.30 -11.59
N LEU A 175 -4.96 10.46 -11.73
CA LEU A 175 -5.41 10.00 -13.05
C LEU A 175 -5.99 11.17 -13.85
N ALA A 176 -6.83 12.00 -13.22
CA ALA A 176 -7.41 13.17 -13.86
C ALA A 176 -6.35 14.20 -14.28
N SER A 177 -5.30 14.40 -13.47
CA SER A 177 -4.19 15.28 -13.83
C SER A 177 -3.34 14.71 -14.97
N ALA A 178 -3.04 13.41 -14.96
CA ALA A 178 -2.34 12.73 -16.04
C ALA A 178 -3.14 12.79 -17.37
N GLN A 179 -4.47 12.62 -17.32
CA GLN A 179 -5.34 12.78 -18.49
C GLN A 179 -5.30 14.20 -19.06
N ARG A 180 -5.34 15.24 -18.20
CA ARG A 180 -5.18 16.63 -18.63
C ARG A 180 -3.81 16.86 -19.28
N GLN A 181 -2.73 16.35 -18.68
CA GLN A 181 -1.40 16.44 -19.26
C GLN A 181 -1.31 15.76 -20.62
N LEU A 182 -1.91 14.57 -20.77
CA LEU A 182 -1.96 13.86 -22.04
C LEU A 182 -2.68 14.69 -23.12
N SER A 183 -3.80 15.32 -22.80
CA SER A 183 -4.51 16.18 -23.77
C SER A 183 -3.69 17.40 -24.19
N VAL A 184 -2.93 18.00 -23.26
CA VAL A 184 -2.05 19.13 -23.56
C VAL A 184 -0.90 18.66 -24.45
N ILE A 185 -0.27 17.54 -24.14
CA ILE A 185 0.80 16.96 -24.97
C ILE A 185 0.28 16.64 -26.37
N GLN A 186 -0.90 16.05 -26.50
CA GLN A 186 -1.53 15.77 -27.79
C GLN A 186 -1.75 17.07 -28.61
N GLN A 187 -2.24 18.14 -27.97
CA GLN A 187 -2.38 19.44 -28.63
C GLN A 187 -1.04 20.03 -29.06
N THR A 188 -0.01 19.94 -28.22
CA THR A 188 1.35 20.40 -28.52
C THR A 188 1.98 19.62 -29.66
N VAL A 189 1.80 18.29 -29.70
CA VAL A 189 2.28 17.47 -30.82
C VAL A 189 1.57 17.87 -32.11
N ALA A 190 0.25 18.07 -32.07
CA ALA A 190 -0.53 18.49 -33.24
C ALA A 190 -0.17 19.91 -33.73
N SER A 191 0.23 20.83 -32.84
CA SER A 191 0.71 22.15 -33.25
C SER A 191 2.14 22.09 -33.80
N MET A 192 3.00 21.24 -33.21
CA MET A 192 4.37 21.04 -33.69
C MET A 192 4.40 20.37 -35.07
N GLN A 193 3.53 19.40 -35.33
CA GLN A 193 3.34 18.80 -36.66
C GLN A 193 2.93 19.85 -37.69
N ARG A 194 1.92 20.68 -37.37
CA ARG A 194 1.51 21.79 -38.26
C ARG A 194 2.62 22.78 -38.54
N SER A 195 3.41 23.14 -37.51
CA SER A 195 4.57 24.01 -37.70
C SER A 195 5.63 23.35 -38.60
N GLN A 196 5.84 22.04 -38.46
CA GLN A 196 6.78 21.31 -39.30
C GLN A 196 6.32 21.30 -40.77
N GLU A 197 5.05 21.02 -41.03
CA GLU A 197 4.45 21.09 -42.37
C GLU A 197 4.58 22.48 -42.98
N GLU A 198 4.30 23.54 -42.20
CA GLU A 198 4.46 24.91 -42.67
C GLU A 198 5.92 25.24 -42.99
N THR A 199 6.87 24.81 -42.15
CA THR A 199 8.30 25.00 -42.44
C THR A 199 8.73 24.24 -43.68
N GLN A 200 8.22 23.03 -43.91
CA GLN A 200 8.51 22.25 -45.10
C GLN A 200 8.01 22.96 -46.37
N HIS A 201 6.76 23.46 -46.35
CA HIS A 201 6.22 24.26 -47.44
C HIS A 201 7.06 25.51 -47.73
N ARG A 202 7.56 26.20 -46.69
CA ARG A 202 8.47 27.36 -46.87
C ARG A 202 9.79 26.95 -47.52
N TYR A 203 10.35 25.78 -47.20
CA TYR A 203 11.55 25.26 -47.85
C TYR A 203 11.30 24.95 -49.33
N ASP A 204 10.20 24.26 -49.65
CA ASP A 204 9.85 23.93 -51.03
C ASP A 204 9.62 25.20 -51.88
N GLU A 205 8.98 26.22 -51.29
CA GLU A 205 8.78 27.51 -51.94
C GLU A 205 10.11 28.25 -52.17
N LEU A 206 11.00 28.24 -51.18
CA LEU A 206 12.32 28.85 -51.29
C LEU A 206 13.16 28.16 -52.36
N ASP A 207 13.13 26.83 -52.42
CA ASP A 207 13.84 26.03 -53.43
C ASP A 207 13.32 26.35 -54.85
N ARG A 208 11.98 26.45 -55.01
CA ARG A 208 11.38 26.94 -56.25
C ARG A 208 11.87 28.32 -56.65
N ARG A 209 11.83 29.29 -55.75
CA ARG A 209 12.30 30.67 -56.02
C ARG A 209 13.78 30.69 -56.39
N PHE A 210 14.61 29.91 -55.69
CA PHE A 210 16.03 29.79 -55.99
C PHE A 210 16.26 29.18 -57.39
N GLY A 211 15.47 28.16 -57.76
CA GLY A 211 15.49 27.58 -59.10
C GLY A 211 15.07 28.55 -60.20
N GLU A 212 14.03 29.36 -59.96
CA GLU A 212 13.57 30.42 -60.87
C GLU A 212 14.63 31.51 -61.04
N GLN A 213 15.19 32.04 -59.95
CA GLN A 213 16.28 33.03 -59.97
C GLN A 213 17.53 32.51 -60.69
N SER A 214 17.87 31.24 -60.48
CA SER A 214 19.02 30.61 -61.15
C SER A 214 18.81 30.53 -62.67
N ARG A 215 17.58 30.23 -63.12
CA ARG A 215 17.22 30.24 -64.56
C ARG A 215 17.26 31.65 -65.13
N GLU A 216 16.68 32.62 -64.45
CA GLU A 216 16.70 34.03 -64.87
C GLU A 216 18.14 34.55 -64.99
N LEU A 217 19.01 34.22 -64.03
CA LEU A 217 20.42 34.58 -64.07
C LEU A 217 21.16 33.94 -65.27
N LEU A 218 20.85 32.68 -65.59
CA LEU A 218 21.39 31.99 -66.76
C LEU A 218 20.95 32.64 -68.07
N GLU A 219 19.67 33.01 -68.17
CA GLU A 219 19.11 33.72 -69.32
C GLU A 219 19.72 35.11 -69.48
N ALA A 220 19.82 35.88 -68.39
CA ALA A 220 20.45 37.20 -68.38
C ALA A 220 21.92 37.12 -68.81
N ARG A 221 22.70 36.16 -68.27
CA ARG A 221 24.08 35.89 -68.71
C ARG A 221 24.15 35.47 -70.19
N GLY A 222 23.17 34.71 -70.68
CA GLY A 222 23.04 34.36 -72.09
C GLY A 222 22.75 35.57 -72.98
N ALA A 223 21.85 36.46 -72.56
CA ALA A 223 21.52 37.70 -73.25
C ALA A 223 22.73 38.66 -73.31
N VAL A 224 23.45 38.83 -72.20
CA VAL A 224 24.68 39.64 -72.15
C VAL A 224 25.73 39.11 -73.13
N ARG A 225 25.94 37.79 -73.19
CA ARG A 225 26.86 37.19 -74.18
C ARG A 225 26.43 37.41 -75.63
N ARG A 226 25.12 37.30 -75.92
CA ARG A 226 24.56 37.59 -77.26
C ARG A 226 24.73 39.06 -77.63
N SER A 227 24.47 39.97 -76.69
CA SER A 227 24.69 41.39 -76.91
C SER A 227 26.17 41.69 -77.17
N GLY A 228 27.08 41.07 -76.41
CA GLY A 228 28.52 41.20 -76.64
C GLY A 228 28.95 40.76 -78.03
N THR A 229 28.55 39.56 -78.46
CA THR A 229 28.84 39.07 -79.81
C THR A 229 28.22 39.93 -80.92
N GLN A 230 27.04 40.50 -80.71
CA GLN A 230 26.44 41.43 -81.69
C GLN A 230 27.21 42.75 -81.76
N LEU A 231 27.69 43.27 -80.64
CA LEU A 231 28.55 44.46 -80.62
C LEU A 231 29.88 44.19 -81.34
N ASP A 232 30.51 43.03 -81.11
CA ASP A 232 31.74 42.64 -81.79
C ASP A 232 31.55 42.56 -83.32
N LEU A 233 30.44 41.97 -83.78
CA LEU A 233 30.08 41.93 -85.20
C LEU A 233 29.88 43.32 -85.79
N LEU A 234 29.11 44.18 -85.10
CA LEU A 234 28.82 45.54 -85.56
C LEU A 234 30.10 46.38 -85.64
N GLN A 235 31.01 46.19 -84.69
CA GLN A 235 32.34 46.82 -84.70
C GLN A 235 33.15 46.33 -85.91
N GLY A 236 33.14 45.03 -86.21
CA GLY A 236 33.77 44.49 -87.40
C GLY A 236 33.19 45.03 -88.71
N GLU A 237 31.86 45.12 -88.82
CA GLU A 237 31.16 45.72 -89.97
C GLU A 237 31.51 47.21 -90.12
N TYR A 238 31.60 47.94 -89.01
CA TYR A 238 32.02 49.34 -89.00
C TYR A 238 33.46 49.51 -89.47
N ASP A 239 34.38 48.65 -89.00
CA ASP A 239 35.78 48.66 -89.43
C ASP A 239 35.92 48.35 -90.93
N GLU A 240 35.14 47.40 -91.46
CA GLU A 240 35.10 47.10 -92.89
C GLU A 240 34.55 48.27 -93.71
N LEU A 241 33.44 48.87 -93.27
CA LEU A 241 32.85 50.03 -93.92
C LEU A 241 33.81 51.22 -93.93
N LYS A 242 34.56 51.42 -92.85
CA LYS A 242 35.60 52.45 -92.74
C LYS A 242 36.70 52.24 -93.78
N VAL A 243 37.13 51.00 -94.01
CA VAL A 243 38.10 50.68 -95.08
C VAL A 243 37.52 51.04 -96.45
N LYS A 244 36.30 50.58 -96.77
CA LYS A 244 35.62 50.88 -98.04
C LYS A 244 35.46 52.38 -98.27
N TYR A 245 35.06 53.13 -97.24
CA TYR A 245 34.93 54.58 -97.30
C TYR A 245 36.26 55.26 -97.64
N ASN A 246 37.37 54.83 -97.03
CA ASN A 246 38.70 55.37 -97.29
C ASN A 246 39.19 55.06 -98.72
N GLU A 247 38.74 53.97 -99.35
CA GLU A 247 39.08 53.67 -100.75
C GLU A 247 38.40 54.60 -101.75
N LEU A 248 37.18 55.06 -101.46
CA LEU A 248 36.38 55.94 -102.33
C LEU A 248 36.89 57.39 -102.37
N PHE A 249 37.65 57.84 -101.38
CA PHE A 249 38.06 59.24 -101.21
C PHE A 249 39.52 59.54 -101.61
N LYS A 250 40.13 58.73 -102.48
CA LYS A 250 41.47 59.05 -103.00
C LYS A 250 41.40 60.13 -104.08
N PRO A 251 42.27 61.17 -104.05
CA PRO A 251 42.27 62.21 -105.07
C PRO A 251 42.55 61.63 -106.46
N ALA A 252 41.92 62.19 -107.50
CA ALA A 252 42.12 61.76 -108.88
C ALA A 252 43.57 62.02 -109.34
N ARG A 253 44.13 61.13 -110.16
CA ARG A 253 45.48 61.28 -110.74
C ARG A 253 45.54 62.52 -111.64
N THR A 254 46.37 63.51 -111.29
CA THR A 254 46.52 64.79 -112.01
C THR A 254 47.97 65.00 -112.47
N SER A 255 48.16 65.65 -113.63
CA SER A 255 49.48 66.00 -114.16
C SER A 255 50.03 67.32 -113.62
N GLU A 256 49.23 68.08 -112.89
CA GLU A 256 49.56 69.43 -112.43
C GLU A 256 50.67 69.40 -111.37
N GLY A 257 51.77 70.14 -111.64
CA GLY A 257 52.96 70.20 -110.77
C GLY A 257 53.87 68.96 -110.81
N ARG A 258 53.57 67.96 -111.65
CA ARG A 258 54.36 66.74 -111.83
C ARG A 258 55.14 66.81 -113.15
N TYR A 259 56.28 66.12 -113.24
CA TYR A 259 57.06 66.12 -114.47
C TYR A 259 56.40 65.20 -115.51
N LEU A 260 55.90 65.79 -116.60
CA LEU A 260 55.19 65.05 -117.64
C LEU A 260 56.16 64.29 -118.53
N VAL A 261 55.91 62.99 -118.66
CA VAL A 261 56.61 62.10 -119.57
C VAL A 261 55.61 61.42 -120.47
N GLU A 262 55.77 61.58 -121.78
CA GLU A 262 54.94 60.91 -122.77
C GLU A 262 55.70 59.71 -123.35
N VAL A 263 55.06 58.54 -123.32
CA VAL A 263 55.60 57.29 -123.85
C VAL A 263 54.63 56.74 -124.87
N ARG A 264 55.03 56.71 -126.14
CA ARG A 264 54.28 56.01 -127.19
C ARG A 264 54.76 54.59 -127.32
N TYR A 265 53.82 53.67 -127.44
CA TYR A 265 54.13 52.26 -127.65
C TYR A 265 53.28 51.72 -128.79
N TYR A 266 53.92 51.11 -129.78
CA TYR A 266 53.26 50.51 -130.94
C TYR A 266 54.13 49.43 -131.60
N LYS A 267 53.60 48.70 -132.57
CA LYS A 267 54.29 47.65 -133.33
C LYS A 267 54.22 47.95 -134.83
N VAL A 268 55.35 47.79 -135.53
CA VAL A 268 55.42 47.85 -137.00
C VAL A 268 56.08 46.58 -137.50
N GLY A 269 55.36 45.78 -138.30
CA GLY A 269 55.88 44.50 -138.82
C GLY A 269 56.38 43.56 -137.73
N ASP A 270 55.58 43.42 -136.66
CA ASP A 270 55.80 42.59 -135.45
C ASP A 270 56.99 42.99 -134.54
N LYS A 271 57.62 44.14 -134.80
CA LYS A 271 58.66 44.70 -133.93
C LYS A 271 58.11 45.81 -133.05
N PRO A 272 58.26 45.74 -131.71
CA PRO A 272 57.84 46.79 -130.82
C PRO A 272 58.71 48.04 -131.00
N ARG A 273 58.05 49.19 -131.03
CA ARG A 273 58.65 50.51 -131.10
C ARG A 273 58.15 51.30 -129.90
N ILE A 274 59.10 51.88 -129.16
CA ILE A 274 58.82 52.76 -128.03
C ILE A 274 59.37 54.13 -128.42
N GLU A 275 58.53 55.14 -128.37
CA GLU A 275 58.98 56.52 -128.47
C GLU A 275 58.76 57.23 -127.15
N PHE A 276 59.68 58.11 -126.82
CA PHE A 276 59.71 58.81 -125.56
C PHE A 276 59.85 60.30 -125.81
N ALA A 277 59.09 61.10 -125.07
CA ALA A 277 59.20 62.54 -125.05
C ALA A 277 59.10 63.07 -123.62
N THR A 278 59.91 64.07 -123.32
CA THR A 278 59.81 64.89 -122.11
C THR A 278 59.15 66.20 -122.45
N GLU A 279 58.58 66.86 -121.44
CA GLU A 279 57.99 68.20 -121.55
C GLU A 279 58.97 69.25 -122.10
N GLU A 280 60.28 69.09 -121.84
CA GLU A 280 61.33 70.04 -122.25
C GLU A 280 61.73 69.89 -123.74
N ASP A 281 61.82 68.65 -124.24
CA ASP A 281 62.34 68.38 -125.59
C ASP A 281 61.23 68.24 -126.65
N GLY A 282 60.01 67.87 -126.24
CA GLY A 282 58.78 67.82 -127.07
C GLY A 282 58.82 66.93 -128.32
N ARG A 283 59.98 66.39 -128.69
CA ARG A 283 60.18 65.52 -129.85
C ARG A 283 60.28 64.08 -129.39
N PHE A 284 59.47 63.24 -130.02
CA PHE A 284 59.52 61.79 -129.81
C PHE A 284 60.82 61.23 -130.37
N ILE A 285 61.60 60.62 -129.49
CA ILE A 285 62.79 59.85 -129.84
C ILE A 285 62.51 58.37 -129.65
N GLU A 286 62.92 57.56 -130.60
CA GLU A 286 62.77 56.11 -130.50
C GLU A 286 63.82 55.54 -129.54
N LEU A 287 63.37 54.72 -128.59
CA LEU A 287 64.20 54.09 -127.56
C LEU A 287 63.91 52.60 -127.46
N SER A 288 64.90 51.81 -127.05
CA SER A 288 64.64 50.44 -126.58
C SER A 288 63.99 50.43 -125.19
N ARG A 289 63.46 49.28 -124.78
CA ARG A 289 62.78 49.14 -123.47
C ARG A 289 63.74 49.35 -122.29
N GLU A 290 64.95 48.81 -122.34
CA GLU A 290 65.93 49.03 -121.27
C GLU A 290 66.34 50.52 -121.18
N GLU A 291 66.41 51.20 -122.32
CA GLU A 291 66.74 52.63 -122.36
C GLU A 291 65.61 53.50 -121.82
N LEU A 292 64.36 53.17 -122.14
CA LEU A 292 63.18 53.80 -121.55
C LEU A 292 63.21 53.68 -120.02
N GLU A 293 63.39 52.47 -119.50
CA GLU A 293 63.40 52.22 -118.04
C GLU A 293 64.56 52.93 -117.35
N ARG A 294 65.74 52.98 -117.97
CA ARG A 294 66.90 53.71 -117.47
C ARG A 294 66.66 55.21 -117.44
N ARG A 295 66.08 55.79 -118.50
CA ARG A 295 65.75 57.23 -118.55
C ARG A 295 64.64 57.59 -117.56
N LEU A 296 63.59 56.79 -117.46
CA LEU A 296 62.54 56.96 -116.46
C LEU A 296 63.07 56.80 -115.04
N GLY A 297 63.98 55.86 -114.79
CA GLY A 297 64.65 55.69 -113.50
C GLY A 297 65.50 56.91 -113.13
N ALA A 298 66.29 57.44 -114.07
CA ALA A 298 67.06 58.65 -113.87
C ALA A 298 66.17 59.87 -113.63
N LEU A 299 65.11 60.05 -114.41
CA LEU A 299 64.15 61.14 -114.24
C LEU A 299 63.40 61.04 -112.91
N LYS A 300 63.07 59.82 -112.47
CA LYS A 300 62.41 59.57 -111.18
C LYS A 300 63.31 60.01 -110.01
N GLN A 301 64.61 59.76 -110.10
CA GLN A 301 65.56 60.19 -109.08
C GLN A 301 65.87 61.69 -109.15
N ALA A 302 65.94 62.25 -110.36
CA ALA A 302 66.29 63.66 -110.57
C ALA A 302 65.15 64.63 -110.27
N LYS A 303 63.89 64.24 -110.50
CA LYS A 303 62.72 65.11 -110.34
C LYS A 303 62.01 64.78 -109.02
N ALA A 304 62.28 65.56 -107.98
CA ALA A 304 61.70 65.36 -106.64
C ALA A 304 60.17 65.46 -106.60
N GLN A 305 59.57 66.17 -107.57
CA GLN A 305 58.13 66.32 -107.69
C GLN A 305 57.41 65.07 -108.23
N GLY A 306 58.10 63.98 -108.56
CA GLY A 306 57.49 62.75 -109.07
C GLY A 306 57.10 62.82 -110.55
N LEU A 307 57.06 61.66 -111.19
CA LEU A 307 56.78 61.55 -112.63
C LEU A 307 55.30 61.30 -112.88
N TYR A 308 54.71 62.04 -113.81
CA TYR A 308 53.43 61.71 -114.43
C TYR A 308 53.68 61.05 -115.77
N ILE A 309 53.33 59.77 -115.89
CA ILE A 309 53.62 58.98 -117.09
C ILE A 309 52.37 58.86 -117.94
N LYS A 310 52.35 59.55 -119.07
CA LYS A 310 51.28 59.46 -120.06
C LYS A 310 51.65 58.44 -121.11
N VAL A 311 51.02 57.27 -121.05
CA VAL A 311 51.18 56.25 -122.09
C VAL A 311 50.19 56.52 -123.22
N ILE A 312 50.70 56.61 -124.44
CA ILE A 312 49.93 56.93 -125.64
C ILE A 312 50.02 55.74 -126.60
N PHE A 313 48.87 55.24 -127.04
CA PHE A 313 48.78 54.20 -128.06
C PHE A 313 48.21 54.82 -129.34
N PRO A 314 48.97 54.92 -130.45
CA PRO A 314 48.45 55.37 -131.74
C PRO A 314 47.28 54.49 -132.22
N GLU A 315 46.39 55.03 -133.06
CA GLU A 315 45.18 54.31 -133.55
C GLU A 315 45.54 52.99 -134.25
N ASP A 316 46.65 52.96 -134.99
CA ASP A 316 47.21 51.75 -135.63
C ASP A 316 48.37 51.14 -134.83
N SER A 317 48.27 51.11 -133.49
CA SER A 317 49.39 50.66 -132.65
C SER A 317 49.77 49.19 -132.83
N GLY A 318 48.89 48.34 -133.39
CA GLY A 318 49.15 46.91 -133.56
C GLY A 318 49.31 46.13 -132.24
N LEU A 319 48.88 46.70 -131.11
CA LEU A 319 48.98 46.10 -129.77
C LEU A 319 47.65 45.48 -129.33
N THR A 320 47.72 44.40 -128.57
CA THR A 320 46.54 43.85 -127.86
C THR A 320 46.24 44.61 -126.57
N TYR A 321 44.99 44.56 -126.10
CA TYR A 321 44.58 45.20 -124.84
C TYR A 321 45.43 44.74 -123.65
N THR A 322 45.74 43.44 -123.56
CA THR A 322 46.56 42.89 -122.47
C THR A 322 48.00 43.38 -122.52
N GLU A 323 48.59 43.51 -123.72
CA GLU A 323 49.95 44.07 -123.88
C GLU A 323 50.00 45.55 -123.49
N ALA A 324 49.02 46.33 -123.96
CA ALA A 324 48.88 47.75 -123.61
C ALA A 324 48.68 47.94 -122.09
N TRP A 325 47.75 47.19 -121.49
CA TRP A 325 47.45 47.28 -120.06
C TRP A 325 48.62 46.84 -119.17
N LYS A 326 49.31 45.75 -119.54
CA LYS A 326 50.49 45.26 -118.82
C LYS A 326 51.61 46.28 -118.90
N PHE A 327 51.87 46.85 -120.08
CA PHE A 327 52.87 47.90 -120.27
C PHE A 327 52.53 49.14 -119.43
N THR A 328 51.31 49.66 -119.48
CA THR A 328 50.87 50.81 -118.69
C THR A 328 50.97 50.55 -117.19
N SER A 329 50.48 49.40 -116.72
CA SER A 329 50.45 49.06 -115.29
C SER A 329 51.85 48.86 -114.72
N GLU A 330 52.75 48.17 -115.44
CA GLU A 330 54.15 48.00 -115.03
C GLU A 330 54.87 49.34 -114.96
N LEU A 331 54.64 50.21 -115.94
CA LEU A 331 55.27 51.53 -116.02
C LEU A 331 54.75 52.44 -114.89
N HIS A 332 53.44 52.44 -114.66
CA HIS A 332 52.81 53.24 -113.60
C HIS A 332 53.21 52.76 -112.21
N ALA A 333 53.14 51.45 -111.93
CA ALA A 333 53.49 50.89 -110.63
C ALA A 333 54.93 51.21 -110.20
N ARG A 334 55.87 51.22 -111.15
CA ARG A 334 57.29 51.41 -110.87
C ARG A 334 57.72 52.86 -110.88
N TYR A 335 57.13 53.68 -111.75
CA TYR A 335 57.70 55.00 -112.05
C TYR A 335 56.72 56.16 -111.87
N ASP A 336 55.41 55.93 -111.94
CA ASP A 336 54.42 57.00 -111.76
C ASP A 336 54.27 57.37 -110.28
N TYR A 337 54.08 58.66 -110.01
CA TYR A 337 53.95 59.16 -108.64
C TYR A 337 52.69 58.61 -107.94
N TYR A 338 51.60 58.44 -108.68
CA TYR A 338 50.29 58.08 -108.12
C TYR A 338 50.27 56.65 -107.56
N ALA A 339 51.09 55.76 -108.13
CA ALA A 339 51.23 54.39 -107.62
C ALA A 339 52.20 54.29 -106.44
N GLN A 340 53.13 55.24 -106.28
CA GLN A 340 54.10 55.25 -105.17
C GLN A 340 53.51 55.79 -103.87
N GLU A 341 52.54 56.70 -103.95
CA GLU A 341 51.75 57.10 -102.78
C GLU A 341 50.93 55.93 -102.20
N LYS A 342 50.69 54.84 -102.98
CA LYS A 342 50.05 53.61 -102.48
C LYS A 342 50.88 52.85 -101.46
N SER A 343 52.21 52.99 -101.44
CA SER A 343 53.10 52.32 -100.48
C SER A 343 53.65 53.26 -99.39
N GLY A 344 53.34 54.57 -99.46
CA GLY A 344 53.88 55.60 -98.59
C GLY A 344 53.03 55.96 -97.36
N VAL A 345 51.85 55.37 -97.14
CA VAL A 345 51.00 55.72 -96.00
C VAL A 345 50.51 54.47 -95.30
N LEU A 346 51.29 53.98 -94.35
CA LEU A 346 50.85 53.28 -93.14
C LEU A 346 51.98 53.34 -92.10
N THR A 347 52.57 54.52 -91.92
CA THR A 347 53.30 54.83 -90.69
C THR A 347 52.79 56.15 -90.15
N THR A 348 52.06 56.07 -89.05
CA THR A 348 51.95 57.04 -87.93
C THR A 348 50.94 56.47 -86.92
N PRO A 349 50.99 56.89 -85.64
CA PRO A 349 51.67 56.12 -84.61
C PRO A 349 50.69 55.65 -83.52
N LYS A 350 51.25 54.80 -82.64
CA LYS A 350 50.92 54.57 -81.24
C LYS A 350 50.03 55.66 -80.59
N ASP A 351 48.97 55.24 -79.90
CA ASP A 351 48.78 55.56 -78.48
C ASP A 351 47.75 54.63 -77.83
N SER A 352 48.22 53.94 -76.80
CA SER A 352 47.45 53.28 -75.72
C SER A 352 46.96 54.37 -74.74
N PRO A 353 46.05 54.07 -73.79
CA PRO A 353 46.19 52.99 -72.80
C PRO A 353 45.35 51.74 -73.09
#